data_AF-A0A7C8B3Q4-F1
#
_entry.id   AF-A0A7C8B3Q4-F1
#
_cell.length_a   1.000
_cell.length_b   1.000
_cell.length_c   1.000
_cell.angle_alpha   90.00
_cell.angle_beta   90.00
_cell.angle_gamma   90.00
#
_symmetry.space_group_name_H-M   'P 1'
#
loop_
_entity.id
_entity.type
_entity.pdbx_description
1 polymer ?
#
loop_
_entity_poly.entity_id
_entity_poly.type
_entity_poly.pdbx_seq_one_letter_code
_entity_poly.pdbx_strand_id
1 'polypeptide(L)'
;MLLVNERAFPFNSGMTLADLVKEQGGDADILLVNGYPATLDTALSDGDRCCLWRRGKVPSAEEMRHLLYARHSPGVQSRLQERVVGIMGLGGLGSLVAIALARMGIGSLLLADYDVVEPTNLNRQQYFVDQIGQKKTSALRDILQRVNPHVSVTIIDRRLVEDDIGVLFQNVHALVECFDDPAMKAAGLRAALHSLPGVFYVCASGLAGYGENNTIRTRRLYPGIYLVGDELSAAAPGQGLMAARVGIAAHQQANQVVRLLLDVENEAG
;
A
#
# COMPACT_ATOMS: atom_id res chain seq x y z
N MET A 1 -27.70 -7.66 13.91
CA MET A 1 -26.40 -7.91 14.54
C MET A 1 -25.40 -6.84 14.09
N LEU A 2 -24.80 -6.15 15.05
CA LEU A 2 -23.67 -5.24 14.85
C LEU A 2 -22.35 -6.01 14.92
N LEU A 3 -21.29 -5.39 14.43
CA LEU A 3 -19.92 -5.83 14.66
C LEU A 3 -19.15 -4.75 15.41
N VAL A 4 -18.82 -5.00 16.68
CA VAL A 4 -18.22 -4.01 17.59
C VAL A 4 -16.82 -4.46 17.95
N ASN A 5 -15.81 -3.71 17.51
CA ASN A 5 -14.40 -4.13 17.61
C ASN A 5 -14.19 -5.56 17.08
N GLU A 6 -14.78 -5.88 15.93
CA GLU A 6 -14.80 -7.21 15.28
C GLU A 6 -15.53 -8.33 16.06
N ARG A 7 -16.29 -8.01 17.11
CA ARG A 7 -17.12 -8.97 17.86
C ARG A 7 -18.60 -8.78 17.57
N ALA A 8 -19.31 -9.89 17.39
CA ALA A 8 -20.75 -9.86 17.17
C ALA A 8 -21.46 -9.26 18.38
N PHE A 9 -22.37 -8.32 18.13
CA PHE A 9 -23.13 -7.64 19.17
C PHE A 9 -24.63 -7.56 18.77
N PRO A 10 -25.58 -7.86 19.67
CA PRO A 10 -27.01 -7.78 19.36
C PRO A 10 -27.42 -6.36 18.90
N PHE A 11 -28.18 -6.28 17.80
CA PHE A 11 -28.72 -5.00 17.33
C PHE A 11 -30.18 -4.87 17.75
N ASN A 12 -30.55 -3.72 18.29
CA ASN A 12 -31.93 -3.35 18.58
C ASN A 12 -32.32 -2.12 17.76
N SER A 13 -33.54 -2.10 17.23
CA SER A 13 -34.03 -0.95 16.47
C SER A 13 -34.02 0.32 17.32
N GLY A 14 -33.46 1.40 16.76
CA GLY A 14 -33.32 2.69 17.45
C GLY A 14 -32.08 2.83 18.32
N MET A 15 -31.21 1.82 18.35
CA MET A 15 -29.93 1.89 19.06
C MET A 15 -29.03 3.00 18.49
N THR A 16 -28.40 3.74 19.39
CA THR A 16 -27.40 4.76 19.08
C THR A 16 -26.00 4.32 19.48
N LEU A 17 -24.99 5.06 19.02
CA LEU A 17 -23.62 4.83 19.43
C LEU A 17 -23.40 5.11 20.92
N ALA A 18 -24.20 6.00 21.54
CA ALA A 18 -24.20 6.25 22.98
C ALA A 18 -24.58 5.00 23.78
N ASP A 19 -25.63 4.30 23.34
CA ASP A 19 -26.08 3.05 23.96
C ASP A 19 -24.97 2.01 23.88
N LEU A 20 -24.34 1.90 22.71
CA LEU A 20 -23.25 0.95 22.51
C LEU A 20 -22.02 1.26 23.38
N VAL A 21 -21.62 2.53 23.47
CA VAL A 21 -20.51 2.95 24.34
C VAL A 21 -20.81 2.62 25.80
N LYS A 22 -22.03 2.86 26.27
CA LYS A 22 -22.45 2.54 27.64
C LYS A 22 -22.39 1.04 27.92
N GLU A 23 -22.83 0.21 26.98
CA GLU A 23 -22.77 -1.26 27.10
C GLU A 23 -21.32 -1.80 27.03
N GLN A 24 -20.39 -1.06 26.42
CA GLN A 24 -18.97 -1.41 26.33
C GLN A 24 -18.09 -0.81 27.43
N GLY A 25 -18.68 -0.29 28.51
CA GLY A 25 -17.94 0.22 29.69
C GLY A 25 -17.84 1.74 29.78
N GLY A 26 -18.31 2.48 28.78
CA GLY A 26 -18.58 3.93 28.87
C GLY A 26 -17.36 4.85 28.74
N ASP A 27 -16.16 4.34 28.49
CA ASP A 27 -14.91 5.10 28.50
C ASP A 27 -14.31 5.38 27.11
N ALA A 28 -15.00 4.96 26.04
CA ALA A 28 -14.56 5.16 24.66
C ALA A 28 -14.79 6.61 24.19
N ASP A 29 -13.76 7.22 23.60
CA ASP A 29 -13.76 8.59 23.06
C ASP A 29 -13.28 8.65 21.59
N ILE A 30 -12.88 7.51 21.03
CA ILE A 30 -12.69 7.29 19.60
C ILE A 30 -13.84 6.40 19.15
N LEU A 31 -14.66 6.96 18.27
CA LEU A 31 -15.90 6.37 17.80
C LEU A 31 -15.86 6.35 16.27
N LEU A 32 -15.84 5.16 15.68
CA LEU A 32 -15.93 4.99 14.23
C LEU A 32 -17.11 4.10 13.88
N VAL A 33 -17.85 4.47 12.83
CA VAL A 33 -18.89 3.64 12.22
C VAL A 33 -18.53 3.47 10.74
N ASN A 34 -18.42 2.23 10.28
CA ASN A 34 -18.11 1.86 8.90
C ASN A 34 -16.88 2.59 8.32
N GLY A 35 -15.85 2.80 9.14
CA GLY A 35 -14.62 3.48 8.74
C GLY A 35 -14.60 4.99 8.97
N TYR A 36 -15.73 5.60 9.34
CA TYR A 36 -15.89 7.05 9.46
C TYR A 36 -16.04 7.51 10.91
N PRO A 37 -15.42 8.64 11.32
CA PRO A 37 -15.64 9.24 12.65
C PRO A 37 -17.11 9.55 12.93
N ALA A 38 -17.60 9.11 14.08
CA ALA A 38 -18.99 9.25 14.49
C ALA A 38 -19.12 9.97 15.84
N THR A 39 -20.33 10.43 16.13
CA THR A 39 -20.69 11.02 17.44
C THR A 39 -21.58 10.06 18.22
N LEU A 40 -21.75 10.29 19.52
CA LEU A 40 -22.63 9.49 20.39
C LEU A 40 -24.08 9.43 19.87
N ASP A 41 -24.54 10.49 19.21
CA ASP A 41 -25.91 10.59 18.64
C ASP A 41 -26.08 9.83 17.32
N THR A 42 -25.03 9.18 16.82
CA THR A 42 -25.09 8.43 15.55
C THR A 42 -26.02 7.24 15.71
N ALA A 43 -27.11 7.22 14.93
CA ALA A 43 -28.03 6.09 14.86
C ALA A 43 -27.35 4.89 14.16
N LEU A 44 -27.53 3.71 14.73
CA LEU A 44 -26.97 2.48 14.20
C LEU A 44 -28.00 1.71 13.38
N SER A 45 -27.52 1.01 12.36
CA SER A 45 -28.28 0.12 11.51
C SER A 45 -27.80 -1.32 11.67
N ASP A 46 -28.68 -2.26 11.33
CA ASP A 46 -28.30 -3.66 11.29
C ASP A 46 -27.12 -3.88 10.32
N GLY A 47 -26.10 -4.62 10.76
CA GLY A 47 -24.88 -4.87 9.98
C GLY A 47 -23.77 -3.82 10.13
N ASP A 48 -24.00 -2.72 10.86
CA ASP A 48 -22.96 -1.70 11.05
C ASP A 48 -21.72 -2.24 11.78
N ARG A 49 -20.56 -1.76 11.33
CA ARG A 49 -19.26 -2.01 11.96
C ARG A 49 -18.86 -0.82 12.81
N CYS A 50 -18.80 -1.01 14.13
CA CYS A 50 -18.42 0.00 15.10
C CYS A 50 -17.02 -0.28 15.66
N CYS A 51 -16.16 0.73 15.68
CA CYS A 51 -14.89 0.70 16.40
C CYS A 51 -14.96 1.69 17.56
N LEU A 52 -14.81 1.17 18.78
CA LEU A 52 -14.85 1.93 20.01
C LEU A 52 -13.50 1.80 20.72
N TRP A 53 -12.84 2.93 20.97
CA TRP A 53 -11.54 2.94 21.63
C TRP A 53 -11.39 4.13 22.59
N ARG A 54 -10.54 3.96 23.60
CA ARG A 54 -10.16 5.01 24.54
C ARG A 54 -8.76 5.54 24.23
N ARG A 55 -8.62 6.85 24.02
CA ARG A 55 -7.31 7.51 23.84
C ARG A 55 -6.37 7.18 25.00
N GLY A 56 -5.10 6.93 24.66
CA GLY A 56 -4.06 6.59 25.65
C GLY A 56 -4.06 5.14 26.13
N LYS A 57 -5.09 4.32 25.84
CA LYS A 57 -5.01 2.87 26.04
C LYS A 57 -4.04 2.28 25.02
N VAL A 58 -3.03 1.56 25.50
CA VAL A 58 -2.15 0.74 24.63
C VAL A 58 -2.93 -0.51 24.22
N PRO A 59 -3.09 -0.78 22.92
CA PRO A 59 -3.81 -1.96 22.47
C PRO A 59 -2.99 -3.24 22.66
N SER A 60 -3.68 -4.34 22.93
CA SER A 60 -3.10 -5.68 22.74
C SER A 60 -2.79 -5.92 21.26
N ALA A 61 -1.99 -6.96 20.95
CA ALA A 61 -1.64 -7.27 19.55
C ALA A 61 -2.87 -7.57 18.66
N GLU A 62 -3.90 -8.21 19.22
CA GLU A 62 -5.16 -8.49 18.53
C GLU A 62 -5.98 -7.21 18.30
N GLU A 63 -6.17 -6.39 19.34
CA GLU A 63 -6.86 -5.10 19.22
C GLU A 63 -6.13 -4.16 18.23
N MET A 64 -4.80 -4.16 18.24
CA MET A 64 -3.99 -3.32 17.37
C MET A 64 -4.25 -3.62 15.89
N ARG A 65 -4.37 -4.91 15.52
CA ARG A 65 -4.69 -5.31 14.15
C ARG A 65 -6.00 -4.68 13.67
N HIS A 66 -7.03 -4.73 14.51
CA HIS A 66 -8.35 -4.20 14.17
C HIS A 66 -8.35 -2.67 14.11
N LEU A 67 -7.73 -2.01 15.09
CA LEU A 67 -7.61 -0.56 15.13
C LEU A 67 -6.84 0.00 13.93
N LEU A 68 -5.81 -0.71 13.46
CA LEU A 68 -4.99 -0.29 12.32
C LEU A 68 -5.83 -0.11 11.05
N TYR A 69 -6.86 -0.95 10.88
CA TYR A 69 -7.72 -0.96 9.69
C TYR A 69 -9.13 -0.43 9.95
N ALA A 70 -9.41 0.09 11.15
CA ALA A 70 -10.74 0.52 11.56
C ALA A 70 -11.29 1.68 10.74
N ARG A 71 -10.43 2.36 9.95
CA ARG A 71 -10.79 3.43 9.00
C ARG A 71 -10.92 2.97 7.56
N HIS A 72 -10.74 1.69 7.27
CA HIS A 72 -11.02 1.15 5.95
C HIS A 72 -12.53 1.10 5.73
N SER A 73 -12.96 1.32 4.48
CA SER A 73 -14.35 1.06 4.10
C SER A 73 -14.69 -0.43 4.33
N PRO A 74 -15.94 -0.75 4.69
CA PRO A 74 -16.35 -2.14 4.94
C PRO A 74 -15.95 -3.09 3.81
N GLY A 75 -15.41 -4.26 4.16
CA GLY A 75 -15.00 -5.29 3.20
C GLY A 75 -13.70 -5.04 2.44
N VAL A 76 -13.11 -3.83 2.49
CA VAL A 76 -11.83 -3.54 1.83
C VAL A 76 -10.70 -4.38 2.44
N GLN A 77 -10.58 -4.36 3.77
CA GLN A 77 -9.49 -5.06 4.45
C GLN A 77 -9.53 -6.57 4.23
N SER A 78 -10.72 -7.18 4.24
CA SER A 78 -10.87 -8.63 4.03
C SER A 78 -10.43 -9.07 2.65
N ARG A 79 -10.59 -8.20 1.63
CA ARG A 79 -10.12 -8.46 0.27
C ARG A 79 -8.61 -8.22 0.14
N LEU A 80 -8.08 -7.13 0.68
CA LEU A 80 -6.67 -6.78 0.55
C LEU A 80 -5.73 -7.72 1.31
N GLN A 81 -6.16 -8.23 2.47
CA GLN A 81 -5.33 -9.15 3.28
C GLN A 81 -5.07 -10.50 2.59
N GLU A 82 -5.83 -10.85 1.55
CA GLU A 82 -5.64 -12.08 0.77
C GLU A 82 -4.73 -11.86 -0.45
N ARG A 83 -4.30 -10.62 -0.70
CA ARG A 83 -3.52 -10.26 -1.89
C ARG A 83 -2.03 -10.25 -1.60
N VAL A 84 -1.28 -10.56 -2.66
CA VAL A 84 0.18 -10.59 -2.71
C VAL A 84 0.63 -9.61 -3.79
N VAL A 85 1.50 -8.66 -3.45
CA VAL A 85 2.05 -7.68 -4.41
C VAL A 85 3.56 -7.83 -4.51
N GLY A 86 4.05 -8.00 -5.74
CA GLY A 86 5.47 -7.95 -6.07
C GLY A 86 5.93 -6.52 -6.32
N ILE A 87 7.07 -6.12 -5.77
CA ILE A 87 7.71 -4.82 -6.03
C ILE A 87 9.14 -5.07 -6.52
N MET A 88 9.44 -4.59 -7.72
CA MET A 88 10.73 -4.74 -8.37
C MET A 88 11.50 -3.41 -8.35
N GLY A 89 12.57 -3.35 -7.55
CA GLY A 89 13.29 -2.12 -7.24
C GLY A 89 12.70 -1.46 -5.99
N LEU A 90 13.56 -1.18 -5.00
CA LEU A 90 13.23 -0.62 -3.69
C LEU A 90 13.92 0.74 -3.49
N GLY A 91 14.06 1.49 -4.59
CA GLY A 91 14.49 2.87 -4.59
C GLY A 91 13.41 3.84 -4.13
N GLY A 92 13.36 5.03 -4.72
CA GLY A 92 12.46 6.11 -4.29
C GLY A 92 10.97 5.72 -4.42
N LEU A 93 10.62 5.10 -5.54
CA LEU A 93 9.27 4.60 -5.77
C LEU A 93 8.95 3.38 -4.90
N GLY A 94 9.70 2.29 -5.08
CA GLY A 94 9.36 1.00 -4.47
C GLY A 94 9.32 1.01 -2.95
N SER A 95 10.21 1.75 -2.28
CA SER A 95 10.19 1.88 -0.82
C SER A 95 8.92 2.60 -0.33
N LEU A 96 8.47 3.64 -1.04
CA LEU A 96 7.23 4.35 -0.74
C LEU A 96 5.99 3.52 -1.08
N VAL A 97 5.98 2.83 -2.23
CA VAL A 97 4.89 1.93 -2.62
C VAL A 97 4.71 0.83 -1.57
N ALA A 98 5.79 0.19 -1.11
CA ALA A 98 5.73 -0.87 -0.11
C ALA A 98 5.11 -0.37 1.20
N ILE A 99 5.53 0.80 1.69
CA ILE A 99 4.97 1.40 2.91
C ILE A 99 3.50 1.75 2.71
N ALA A 100 3.12 2.33 1.56
CA ALA A 100 1.74 2.68 1.27
C ALA A 100 0.84 1.43 1.22
N LEU A 101 1.26 0.37 0.53
CA LEU A 101 0.52 -0.88 0.45
C LEU A 101 0.42 -1.60 1.80
N ALA A 102 1.50 -1.59 2.61
CA ALA A 102 1.45 -2.11 3.96
C ALA A 102 0.46 -1.34 4.84
N ARG A 103 0.39 -0.01 4.74
CA ARG A 103 -0.61 0.81 5.46
C ARG A 103 -2.03 0.55 4.98
N MET A 104 -2.21 0.23 3.71
CA MET A 104 -3.49 -0.21 3.14
C MET A 104 -3.89 -1.63 3.54
N GLY A 105 -3.04 -2.33 4.32
CA GLY A 105 -3.37 -3.65 4.85
C GLY A 105 -3.29 -4.77 3.83
N ILE A 106 -2.42 -4.64 2.82
CA ILE A 106 -2.10 -5.75 1.91
C ILE A 106 -1.63 -6.97 2.71
N GLY A 107 -2.01 -8.17 2.27
CA GLY A 107 -1.65 -9.40 2.95
C GLY A 107 -0.16 -9.70 2.90
N SER A 108 0.43 -9.62 1.71
CA SER A 108 1.82 -9.97 1.49
C SER A 108 2.52 -9.06 0.49
N LEU A 109 3.80 -8.81 0.74
CA LEU A 109 4.72 -8.10 -0.15
C LEU A 109 5.89 -9.02 -0.51
N LEU A 110 6.18 -9.12 -1.81
CA LEU A 110 7.39 -9.75 -2.33
C LEU A 110 8.30 -8.65 -2.87
N LEU A 111 9.42 -8.42 -2.19
CA LEU A 111 10.31 -7.28 -2.42
C LEU A 111 11.61 -7.75 -3.10
N ALA A 112 11.94 -7.17 -4.25
CA ALA A 112 13.19 -7.48 -4.95
C ALA A 112 14.07 -6.25 -5.15
N ASP A 113 15.29 -6.32 -4.66
CA ASP A 113 16.37 -5.35 -4.89
C ASP A 113 17.70 -6.04 -4.56
N TYR A 114 18.82 -5.48 -4.99
CA TYR A 114 20.16 -6.02 -4.74
C TYR A 114 21.12 -4.99 -4.13
N ASP A 115 20.73 -3.72 -4.11
CA ASP A 115 21.52 -2.61 -3.60
C ASP A 115 21.54 -2.56 -2.07
N VAL A 116 22.43 -1.72 -1.58
CA VAL A 116 22.51 -1.30 -0.18
C VAL A 116 21.98 0.12 -0.02
N VAL A 117 21.63 0.49 1.22
CA VAL A 117 21.23 1.85 1.57
C VAL A 117 22.46 2.76 1.57
N GLU A 118 22.40 3.85 0.83
CA GLU A 118 23.48 4.84 0.72
C GLU A 118 23.02 6.24 1.19
N PRO A 119 23.93 7.11 1.66
CA PRO A 119 23.56 8.47 2.09
C PRO A 119 22.81 9.28 1.01
N THR A 120 23.23 9.17 -0.25
CA THR A 120 22.62 9.88 -1.40
C THR A 120 21.22 9.38 -1.75
N ASN A 121 20.80 8.25 -1.20
CA ASN A 121 19.49 7.65 -1.41
C ASN A 121 18.44 8.21 -0.42
N LEU A 122 18.88 8.62 0.77
CA LEU A 122 18.01 9.04 1.88
C LEU A 122 17.19 10.29 1.59
N ASN A 123 17.58 11.08 0.58
CA ASN A 123 16.83 12.28 0.20
C ASN A 123 15.41 11.97 -0.30
N ARG A 124 15.13 10.73 -0.75
CA ARG A 124 13.85 10.34 -1.37
C ARG A 124 13.41 8.90 -1.10
N GLN A 125 14.29 8.05 -0.58
CA GLN A 125 13.99 6.64 -0.27
C GLN A 125 13.62 6.50 1.20
N GLN A 126 12.74 5.55 1.52
CA GLN A 126 12.21 5.36 2.87
C GLN A 126 13.16 4.50 3.71
N TYR A 127 14.37 5.01 3.96
CA TYR A 127 15.36 4.39 4.84
C TYR A 127 15.82 5.39 5.89
N PHE A 128 16.33 4.88 7.01
CA PHE A 128 16.87 5.70 8.08
C PHE A 128 18.40 5.79 8.04
N VAL A 129 18.96 6.80 8.69
CA VAL A 129 20.40 7.05 8.74
C VAL A 129 21.17 5.89 9.36
N ASP A 130 20.59 5.24 10.37
CA ASP A 130 21.15 4.06 11.05
C ASP A 130 21.09 2.77 10.20
N GLN A 131 20.44 2.82 9.03
CA GLN A 131 20.36 1.69 8.09
C GLN A 131 21.35 1.80 6.93
N ILE A 132 22.19 2.85 6.86
CA ILE A 132 23.24 2.97 5.85
C ILE A 132 24.13 1.72 5.86
N GLY A 133 24.39 1.16 4.67
CA GLY A 133 25.17 -0.06 4.47
C GLY A 133 24.38 -1.36 4.58
N GLN A 134 23.12 -1.33 5.07
CA GLN A 134 22.24 -2.50 5.04
C GLN A 134 21.71 -2.74 3.63
N LYS A 135 21.37 -4.00 3.33
CA LYS A 135 20.62 -4.36 2.12
C LYS A 135 19.27 -3.68 2.12
N LYS A 136 18.88 -3.04 1.00
CA LYS A 136 17.60 -2.33 0.86
C LYS A 136 16.41 -3.23 1.19
N THR A 137 16.45 -4.48 0.72
CA THR A 137 15.45 -5.52 1.02
C THR A 137 15.26 -5.75 2.52
N SER A 138 16.35 -6.00 3.25
CA SER A 138 16.32 -6.22 4.71
C SER A 138 15.92 -4.95 5.46
N ALA A 139 16.51 -3.80 5.13
CA ALA A 139 16.21 -2.52 5.76
C ALA A 139 14.72 -2.16 5.61
N LEU A 140 14.15 -2.36 4.42
CA LEU A 140 12.73 -2.07 4.16
C LEU A 140 11.82 -3.06 4.88
N ARG A 141 12.15 -4.36 4.91
CA ARG A 141 11.39 -5.35 5.70
C ARG A 141 11.28 -4.93 7.17
N ASP A 142 12.38 -4.50 7.77
CA ASP A 142 12.41 -4.09 9.18
C ASP A 142 11.62 -2.78 9.42
N ILE A 143 11.54 -1.90 8.42
CA ILE A 143 10.62 -0.75 8.45
C ILE A 143 9.17 -1.21 8.35
N LEU A 144 8.85 -2.10 7.42
CA LEU A 144 7.49 -2.57 7.19
C LEU A 144 6.94 -3.31 8.42
N GLN A 145 7.75 -4.09 9.11
CA GLN A 145 7.38 -4.72 10.39
C GLN A 145 7.00 -3.70 11.47
N ARG A 146 7.65 -2.53 11.49
CA ARG A 146 7.31 -1.42 12.39
C ARG A 146 6.07 -0.65 11.93
N VAL A 147 5.86 -0.54 10.61
CA VAL A 147 4.71 0.16 10.01
C VAL A 147 3.42 -0.65 10.19
N ASN A 148 3.49 -1.93 9.91
CA ASN A 148 2.37 -2.87 10.01
C ASN A 148 2.91 -4.28 10.30
N PRO A 149 2.86 -4.76 11.55
CA PRO A 149 3.39 -6.08 11.90
C PRO A 149 2.56 -7.25 11.33
N HIS A 150 1.43 -6.98 10.68
CA HIS A 150 0.54 -8.01 10.13
C HIS A 150 0.74 -8.26 8.62
N VAL A 151 1.60 -7.48 7.94
CA VAL A 151 1.97 -7.74 6.55
C VAL A 151 3.06 -8.81 6.49
N SER A 152 2.85 -9.84 5.68
CA SER A 152 3.92 -10.80 5.39
C SER A 152 4.89 -10.21 4.38
N VAL A 153 6.19 -10.32 4.63
CA VAL A 153 7.23 -9.76 3.75
C VAL A 153 8.22 -10.85 3.36
N THR A 154 8.30 -11.12 2.07
CA THR A 154 9.32 -11.98 1.46
C THR A 154 10.29 -11.11 0.68
N ILE A 155 11.59 -11.44 0.76
CA ILE A 155 12.64 -10.67 0.09
C ILE A 155 13.40 -11.51 -0.92
N ILE A 156 13.81 -10.87 -2.02
CA ILE A 156 14.71 -11.39 -3.04
C ILE A 156 15.91 -10.42 -3.09
N ASP A 157 16.98 -10.73 -2.34
CA ASP A 157 18.24 -9.95 -2.33
C ASP A 157 19.18 -10.43 -3.44
N ARG A 158 18.78 -10.23 -4.70
CA ARG A 158 19.62 -10.49 -5.86
C ARG A 158 19.22 -9.63 -7.05
N ARG A 159 20.17 -9.39 -7.94
CA ARG A 159 19.89 -8.69 -9.20
C ARG A 159 18.96 -9.55 -10.04
N LEU A 160 17.79 -9.01 -10.37
CA LEU A 160 16.86 -9.68 -11.27
C LEU A 160 17.42 -9.66 -12.70
N VAL A 161 17.25 -10.78 -13.39
CA VAL A 161 17.34 -10.86 -14.85
C VAL A 161 15.96 -11.18 -15.40
N GLU A 162 15.75 -10.92 -16.69
CA GLU A 162 14.43 -11.08 -17.33
C GLU A 162 13.81 -12.46 -17.11
N ASP A 163 14.60 -13.52 -17.34
CA ASP A 163 14.14 -14.90 -17.23
C ASP A 163 13.67 -15.28 -15.81
N ASP A 164 14.17 -14.59 -14.79
CA ASP A 164 13.79 -14.84 -13.40
C ASP A 164 12.40 -14.29 -13.05
N ILE A 165 11.94 -13.22 -13.72
CA ILE A 165 10.74 -12.46 -13.28
C ILE A 165 9.50 -13.35 -13.28
N GLY A 166 9.29 -14.13 -14.36
CA GLY A 166 8.12 -15.01 -14.46
C GLY A 166 8.07 -16.04 -13.34
N VAL A 167 9.21 -16.67 -13.03
CA VAL A 167 9.28 -17.75 -12.03
C VAL A 167 9.19 -17.21 -10.61
N LEU A 168 9.89 -16.12 -10.31
CA LEU A 168 9.94 -15.55 -8.97
C LEU A 168 8.62 -14.90 -8.54
N PHE A 169 7.88 -14.33 -9.50
CA PHE A 169 6.65 -13.57 -9.22
C PHE A 169 5.37 -14.32 -9.62
N GLN A 170 5.43 -15.63 -9.92
CA GLN A 170 4.28 -16.42 -10.40
C GLN A 170 3.05 -16.41 -9.46
N ASN A 171 3.23 -16.15 -8.17
CA ASN A 171 2.16 -16.18 -7.17
C ASN A 171 1.70 -14.77 -6.72
N VAL A 172 2.13 -13.70 -7.40
CA VAL A 172 1.66 -12.35 -7.07
C VAL A 172 0.38 -12.03 -7.84
N HIS A 173 -0.47 -11.18 -7.25
CA HIS A 173 -1.69 -10.70 -7.87
C HIS A 173 -1.46 -9.40 -8.65
N ALA A 174 -0.46 -8.62 -8.23
CA ALA A 174 0.00 -7.42 -8.91
C ALA A 174 1.52 -7.28 -8.82
N LEU A 175 2.11 -6.67 -9.83
CA LEU A 175 3.52 -6.37 -9.94
C LEU A 175 3.72 -4.86 -10.12
N VAL A 176 4.55 -4.26 -9.28
CA VAL A 176 4.92 -2.84 -9.37
C VAL A 176 6.37 -2.74 -9.83
N GLU A 177 6.55 -2.08 -10.97
CA GLU A 177 7.87 -1.81 -11.53
C GLU A 177 8.40 -0.47 -11.01
N CYS A 178 9.62 -0.50 -10.47
CA CYS A 178 10.32 0.61 -9.85
C CYS A 178 11.83 0.58 -10.17
N PHE A 179 12.22 0.05 -11.33
CA PHE A 179 13.59 0.04 -11.83
C PHE A 179 13.99 1.41 -12.39
N ASP A 180 15.28 1.73 -12.29
CA ASP A 180 15.87 2.87 -13.00
C ASP A 180 16.37 2.47 -14.41
N ASP A 181 16.62 1.18 -14.64
CA ASP A 181 17.17 0.64 -15.89
C ASP A 181 16.07 0.41 -16.96
N PRO A 182 16.13 1.07 -18.13
CA PRO A 182 15.13 0.93 -19.19
C PRO A 182 14.96 -0.49 -19.75
N ALA A 183 16.03 -1.30 -19.81
CA ALA A 183 15.96 -2.68 -20.27
C ALA A 183 15.18 -3.54 -19.28
N MET A 184 15.40 -3.33 -17.97
CA MET A 184 14.64 -4.01 -16.93
C MET A 184 13.17 -3.57 -16.85
N LYS A 185 12.86 -2.31 -17.19
CA LYS A 185 11.47 -1.88 -17.39
C LYS A 185 10.78 -2.68 -18.48
N ALA A 186 11.45 -2.80 -19.63
CA ALA A 186 10.93 -3.56 -20.76
C ALA A 186 10.81 -5.06 -20.42
N ALA A 187 11.76 -5.63 -19.68
CA ALA A 187 11.71 -7.01 -19.20
C ALA A 187 10.52 -7.24 -18.25
N GLY A 188 10.28 -6.33 -17.31
CA GLY A 188 9.11 -6.41 -16.41
C GLY A 188 7.79 -6.39 -17.16
N LEU A 189 7.66 -5.51 -18.17
CA LEU A 189 6.47 -5.46 -19.02
C LEU A 189 6.29 -6.74 -19.86
N ARG A 190 7.37 -7.29 -20.44
CA ARG A 190 7.31 -8.56 -21.19
C ARG A 190 6.92 -9.72 -20.29
N ALA A 191 7.48 -9.79 -19.08
CA ALA A 191 7.11 -10.81 -18.10
C ALA A 191 5.62 -10.72 -17.72
N ALA A 192 5.09 -9.51 -17.50
CA ALA A 192 3.67 -9.31 -17.24
C ALA A 192 2.76 -9.76 -18.41
N LEU A 193 3.19 -9.51 -19.66
CA LEU A 193 2.42 -9.85 -20.86
C LEU A 193 2.47 -11.34 -21.21
N HIS A 194 3.61 -12.00 -20.99
CA HIS A 194 3.87 -13.34 -21.53
C HIS A 194 4.02 -14.42 -20.48
N SER A 195 4.65 -14.11 -19.33
CA SER A 195 5.02 -15.09 -18.31
C SER A 195 4.07 -15.09 -17.10
N LEU A 196 3.33 -14.01 -16.89
CA LEU A 196 2.45 -13.78 -15.74
C LEU A 196 1.02 -13.38 -16.19
N PRO A 197 0.34 -14.19 -17.03
CA PRO A 197 -0.98 -13.84 -17.52
C PRO A 197 -1.97 -13.67 -16.35
N GLY A 198 -2.69 -12.56 -16.34
CA GLY A 198 -3.66 -12.22 -15.29
C GLY A 198 -3.08 -11.46 -14.09
N VAL A 199 -1.76 -11.29 -14.01
CA VAL A 199 -1.14 -10.42 -13.00
C VAL A 199 -1.27 -8.96 -13.43
N PHE A 200 -1.78 -8.12 -12.54
CA PHE A 200 -1.83 -6.68 -12.79
C PHE A 200 -0.42 -6.07 -12.80
N TYR A 201 -0.17 -5.08 -13.65
CA TYR A 201 1.13 -4.45 -13.78
C TYR A 201 1.02 -2.93 -13.71
N VAL A 202 1.81 -2.31 -12.84
CA VAL A 202 1.87 -0.85 -12.69
C VAL A 202 3.32 -0.38 -12.74
N CYS A 203 3.67 0.41 -13.77
CA CYS A 203 5.00 0.97 -13.96
C CYS A 203 5.01 2.49 -13.82
N ALA A 204 6.21 3.08 -13.81
CA ALA A 204 6.35 4.52 -13.76
C ALA A 204 7.44 5.10 -14.69
N SER A 205 7.22 6.31 -15.18
CA SER A 205 8.15 7.04 -16.03
C SER A 205 7.95 8.55 -15.93
N GLY A 206 9.04 9.34 -15.98
CA GLY A 206 8.92 10.80 -15.99
C GLY A 206 8.66 11.39 -14.61
N LEU A 207 9.67 11.42 -13.73
CA LEU A 207 9.52 11.79 -12.30
C LEU A 207 10.59 12.75 -11.78
N ALA A 208 11.41 13.30 -12.67
CA ALA A 208 12.53 14.15 -12.28
C ALA A 208 12.11 15.61 -12.05
N GLY A 209 12.84 16.29 -11.17
CA GLY A 209 12.61 17.69 -10.82
C GLY A 209 11.47 17.91 -9.84
N TYR A 210 10.91 19.12 -9.88
CA TYR A 210 9.88 19.63 -8.98
C TYR A 210 8.76 20.34 -9.75
N GLY A 211 8.49 19.89 -10.98
CA GLY A 211 7.44 20.47 -11.83
C GLY A 211 6.03 20.34 -11.25
N GLU A 212 5.03 20.76 -12.02
CA GLU A 212 3.63 20.73 -11.59
C GLU A 212 3.14 19.32 -11.23
N ASN A 213 2.36 19.20 -10.15
CA ASN A 213 1.89 17.91 -9.64
C ASN A 213 0.93 17.21 -10.62
N ASN A 214 0.05 17.97 -11.28
CA ASN A 214 -1.01 17.44 -12.16
C ASN A 214 -0.51 16.91 -13.51
N THR A 215 0.78 17.06 -13.79
CA THR A 215 1.45 16.43 -14.93
C THR A 215 1.66 14.93 -14.70
N ILE A 216 1.74 14.49 -13.44
CA ILE A 216 1.83 13.07 -13.08
C ILE A 216 0.43 12.47 -13.21
N ARG A 217 0.24 11.63 -14.23
CA ARG A 217 -1.04 10.98 -14.53
C ARG A 217 -0.89 9.46 -14.49
N THR A 218 -2.01 8.79 -14.25
CA THR A 218 -2.13 7.33 -14.40
C THR A 218 -2.83 7.04 -15.72
N ARG A 219 -2.15 6.35 -16.64
CA ARG A 219 -2.66 6.00 -17.98
C ARG A 219 -2.73 4.48 -18.14
N ARG A 220 -3.84 3.99 -18.68
CA ARG A 220 -3.98 2.57 -19.05
C ARG A 220 -3.24 2.32 -20.37
N LEU A 221 -2.35 1.32 -20.38
CA LEU A 221 -1.64 0.91 -21.59
C LEU A 221 -2.33 -0.29 -22.27
N TYR A 222 -2.81 -1.22 -21.45
CA TYR A 222 -3.47 -2.46 -21.84
C TYR A 222 -4.40 -2.90 -20.69
N PRO A 223 -5.40 -3.78 -20.88
CA PRO A 223 -6.12 -4.39 -19.77
C PRO A 223 -5.17 -4.92 -18.67
N GLY A 224 -5.33 -4.39 -17.46
CA GLY A 224 -4.50 -4.74 -16.30
C GLY A 224 -3.11 -4.09 -16.25
N ILE A 225 -2.73 -3.24 -17.22
CA ILE A 225 -1.40 -2.62 -17.31
C ILE A 225 -1.52 -1.09 -17.31
N TYR A 226 -0.85 -0.45 -16.35
CA TYR A 226 -0.92 1.00 -16.13
C TYR A 226 0.46 1.63 -16.00
N LEU A 227 0.58 2.85 -16.51
CA LEU A 227 1.75 3.71 -16.40
C LEU A 227 1.43 4.94 -15.57
N VAL A 228 2.30 5.26 -14.62
CA VAL A 228 2.21 6.45 -13.76
C VAL A 228 3.36 7.41 -14.03
N GLY A 229 3.07 8.69 -14.22
CA GLY A 229 4.10 9.73 -14.32
C GLY A 229 3.78 10.79 -15.37
N ASP A 230 4.75 11.65 -15.65
CA ASP A 230 4.62 12.69 -16.68
C ASP A 230 5.17 12.29 -18.05
N GLU A 231 5.85 11.14 -18.14
CA GLU A 231 6.46 10.58 -19.36
C GLU A 231 7.52 11.49 -20.05
N LEU A 232 7.87 12.63 -19.46
CA LEU A 232 8.71 13.67 -20.07
C LEU A 232 9.99 13.95 -19.25
N SER A 233 9.91 13.94 -17.92
CA SER A 233 11.01 14.40 -17.06
C SER A 233 12.03 13.30 -16.74
N ALA A 234 13.26 13.48 -17.19
CA ALA A 234 14.38 12.58 -16.90
C ALA A 234 15.38 13.20 -15.92
N ALA A 235 16.04 12.36 -15.13
CA ALA A 235 17.12 12.82 -14.27
C ALA A 235 18.33 13.25 -15.12
N ALA A 236 18.86 14.43 -14.85
CA ALA A 236 19.97 15.02 -15.59
C ALA A 236 20.75 16.00 -14.67
N PRO A 237 21.96 16.45 -15.04
CA PRO A 237 22.62 17.53 -14.32
C PRO A 237 21.69 18.76 -14.17
N GLY A 238 21.45 19.17 -12.92
CA GLY A 238 20.50 20.25 -12.60
C GLY A 238 19.04 19.81 -12.42
N GLN A 239 18.70 18.55 -12.76
CA GLN A 239 17.36 17.99 -12.64
C GLN A 239 17.40 16.67 -11.85
N GLY A 240 17.39 16.79 -10.52
CA GLY A 240 17.46 15.66 -9.60
C GLY A 240 16.11 14.99 -9.33
N LEU A 241 16.14 13.89 -8.59
CA LEU A 241 14.95 13.19 -8.12
C LEU A 241 14.50 13.76 -6.76
N MET A 242 13.36 14.44 -6.74
CA MET A 242 12.84 15.13 -5.57
C MET A 242 11.83 14.27 -4.82
N ALA A 243 11.96 14.19 -3.49
CA ALA A 243 11.15 13.31 -2.63
C ALA A 243 9.65 13.46 -2.86
N ALA A 244 9.15 14.70 -2.87
CA ALA A 244 7.72 14.98 -3.01
C ALA A 244 7.17 14.53 -4.38
N ARG A 245 7.89 14.82 -5.47
CA ARG A 245 7.46 14.46 -6.84
C ARG A 245 7.45 12.94 -7.03
N VAL A 246 8.49 12.26 -6.56
CA VAL A 246 8.55 10.78 -6.53
C VAL A 246 7.42 10.22 -5.66
N GLY A 247 7.11 10.87 -4.52
CA GLY A 247 6.03 10.45 -3.63
C GLY A 247 4.64 10.52 -4.23
N ILE A 248 4.34 11.54 -5.04
CA ILE A 248 3.07 11.63 -5.75
C ILE A 248 2.90 10.41 -6.67
N ALA A 249 3.91 10.08 -7.46
CA ALA A 249 3.86 8.93 -8.35
C ALA A 249 3.82 7.60 -7.61
N ALA A 250 4.61 7.44 -6.54
CA ALA A 250 4.60 6.22 -5.72
C ALA A 250 3.21 5.97 -5.11
N HIS A 251 2.56 7.01 -4.56
CA HIS A 251 1.20 6.88 -4.04
C HIS A 251 0.16 6.66 -5.14
N GLN A 252 0.33 7.23 -6.34
CA GLN A 252 -0.50 6.89 -7.50
C GLN A 252 -0.33 5.41 -7.90
N GLN A 253 0.90 4.88 -7.94
CA GLN A 253 1.15 3.46 -8.23
C GLN A 253 0.47 2.56 -7.18
N ALA A 254 0.69 2.82 -5.89
CA ALA A 254 0.11 2.04 -4.80
C ALA A 254 -1.42 2.08 -4.83
N ASN A 255 -2.02 3.25 -5.03
CA ASN A 255 -3.46 3.39 -5.13
C ASN A 255 -4.02 2.68 -6.38
N GLN A 256 -3.32 2.75 -7.51
CA GLN A 256 -3.76 2.05 -8.73
C GLN A 256 -3.74 0.53 -8.53
N VAL A 257 -2.73 -0.01 -7.84
CA VAL A 257 -2.70 -1.44 -7.44
C VAL A 257 -3.91 -1.79 -6.58
N VAL A 258 -4.22 -0.98 -5.55
CA VAL A 258 -5.39 -1.21 -4.69
C VAL A 258 -6.69 -1.19 -5.49
N ARG A 259 -6.86 -0.24 -6.41
CA ARG A 259 -8.05 -0.18 -7.29
C ARG A 259 -8.22 -1.45 -8.11
N LEU A 260 -7.12 -1.95 -8.69
CA LEU A 260 -7.13 -3.18 -9.49
C LEU A 260 -7.46 -4.41 -8.65
N LEU A 261 -6.87 -4.54 -7.47
CA LEU A 261 -7.11 -5.68 -6.57
C LEU A 261 -8.51 -5.69 -5.94
N LEU A 262 -9.15 -4.51 -5.88
CA LEU A 262 -10.51 -4.31 -5.42
C LEU A 262 -11.54 -4.32 -6.56
N ASP A 263 -11.15 -4.68 -7.78
CA ASP A 263 -12.03 -4.77 -8.95
C ASP A 263 -12.85 -3.49 -9.16
N VAL A 264 -12.28 -2.33 -8.81
CA VAL A 264 -12.94 -1.04 -9.05
C VAL A 264 -12.86 -0.80 -10.55
N GLU A 265 -13.99 -0.98 -11.24
CA GLU A 265 -14.10 -0.84 -12.68
C GLU A 265 -13.45 0.47 -13.14
N ASN A 266 -12.61 0.35 -14.17
CA ASN A 266 -12.16 1.52 -14.91
C ASN A 266 -13.23 1.80 -15.96
N GLU A 267 -14.35 2.40 -15.54
CA GLU A 267 -15.23 3.16 -16.43
C GLU A 267 -14.49 4.41 -16.89
N ALA A 268 -13.52 4.22 -17.78
CA ALA A 268 -12.96 5.27 -18.62
C ALA A 268 -12.36 4.55 -19.84
N GLY A 269 -13.17 4.47 -20.89
CA GLY A 269 -12.69 4.25 -22.25
C GLY A 269 -11.91 5.45 -22.77
#